data_AF-A0AAT9GSS6-F1
#
_entry.id   AF-A0AAT9GSS6-F1
#
_cell.length_a   1.000
_cell.length_b   1.000
_cell.length_c   1.000
_cell.angle_alpha   90.00
_cell.angle_beta   90.00
_cell.angle_gamma   90.00
#
_symmetry.space_group_name_H-M   'P 1'
#
loop_
_entity.id
_entity.type
_entity.pdbx_description
1 polymer ?
#
loop_
_entity_poly.entity_id
_entity_poly.type
_entity_poly.pdbx_seq_one_letter_code
_entity_poly.pdbx_strand_id
1 'polypeptide(L)'
;MKINNASVSAILNRNFNKNDIAILINKGVIEQELIPLILNLITTRTRLQNLLRLYTYENSTLYLMNQDNNIAILQLSYGKDIKENDIIAGFEKIKNIAEDVFRENIFTYELSFSSIIERKLKQTPITLPSQFFTNPKIFGYRIISDIQDSEFDIRFKDIKEIILEPLLNDIRQTFINVTYRDKSLNQDKISSIFKETENIINAMCE
;
A
#
# COMPACT_ATOMS: atom_id res chain seq x y z
N MET A 1 -8.22 12.75 -10.18
CA MET A 1 -8.50 12.16 -8.85
C MET A 1 -7.66 12.81 -7.74
N LYS A 2 -8.20 13.04 -6.53
CA LYS A 2 -7.44 13.58 -5.37
C LYS A 2 -7.04 12.44 -4.42
N ILE A 3 -5.75 12.21 -4.21
CA ILE A 3 -5.26 11.11 -3.37
C ILE A 3 -5.24 11.55 -1.90
N ASN A 4 -5.98 10.82 -1.06
CA ASN A 4 -6.18 11.17 0.35
C ASN A 4 -5.17 10.50 1.28
N ASN A 5 -4.72 9.30 0.91
CA ASN A 5 -3.59 8.60 1.50
C ASN A 5 -3.03 7.62 0.46
N ALA A 6 -1.77 7.24 0.62
CA ALA A 6 -1.13 6.23 -0.18
C ALA A 6 -0.03 5.53 0.62
N SER A 7 0.36 4.35 0.18
CA SER A 7 1.56 3.67 0.64
C SER A 7 2.25 2.97 -0.53
N VAL A 8 3.57 2.92 -0.44
CA VAL A 8 4.42 2.12 -1.31
C VAL A 8 5.28 1.22 -0.45
N SER A 9 5.33 -0.06 -0.79
CA SER A 9 5.92 -1.07 0.08
C SER A 9 6.77 -2.07 -0.68
N ALA A 10 7.86 -2.50 -0.06
CA ALA A 10 8.54 -3.75 -0.40
C ALA A 10 8.12 -4.83 0.59
N ILE A 11 7.65 -5.97 0.08
CA ILE A 11 7.20 -7.10 0.87
C ILE A 11 8.29 -8.18 0.81
N LEU A 12 8.72 -8.65 1.98
CA LEU A 12 9.84 -9.55 2.17
C LEU A 12 9.35 -10.91 2.68
N ASN A 13 9.98 -12.00 2.22
CA ASN A 13 9.70 -13.37 2.68
C ASN A 13 10.46 -13.77 3.95
N ARG A 14 10.80 -12.78 4.79
CA ARG A 14 11.36 -13.00 6.13
C ARG A 14 11.03 -11.83 7.05
N ASN A 15 11.16 -12.05 8.36
CA ASN A 15 11.09 -10.98 9.36
C ASN A 15 12.39 -10.15 9.42
N PHE A 16 12.27 -8.86 9.75
CA PHE A 16 13.38 -7.99 10.15
C PHE A 16 14.00 -8.47 11.46
N ASN A 17 15.33 -8.43 11.52
CA ASN A 17 16.14 -8.74 12.69
C ASN A 17 17.01 -7.54 13.10
N LYS A 18 17.72 -7.67 14.22
CA LYS A 18 18.58 -6.60 14.76
C LYS A 18 19.70 -6.13 13.81
N ASN A 19 20.22 -7.02 12.95
CA ASN A 19 21.27 -6.67 11.99
C ASN A 19 20.71 -5.80 10.87
N ASP A 20 19.47 -6.05 10.45
CA ASP A 20 18.79 -5.25 9.42
C ASP A 20 18.63 -3.81 9.87
N ILE A 21 18.22 -3.62 11.12
CA ILE A 21 18.11 -2.30 11.74
C ILE A 21 19.48 -1.60 11.77
N ALA A 22 20.54 -2.31 12.16
CA ALA A 22 21.89 -1.75 12.17
C ALA A 22 22.38 -1.34 10.76
N ILE A 23 22.05 -2.13 9.74
CA ILE A 23 22.37 -1.79 8.34
C ILE A 23 21.62 -0.52 7.91
N LEU A 24 20.33 -0.41 8.23
CA LEU A 24 19.52 0.77 7.89
C LEU A 24 20.01 2.03 8.61
N ILE A 25 20.47 1.92 9.86
CA ILE A 25 21.14 3.01 10.59
C ILE A 25 22.43 3.41 9.88
N ASN A 26 23.30 2.45 9.55
CA ASN A 26 24.59 2.74 8.91
C ASN A 26 24.43 3.38 7.52
N LYS A 27 23.33 3.05 6.81
CA LYS A 27 22.99 3.67 5.53
C LYS A 27 22.30 5.04 5.66
N GLY A 28 22.12 5.55 6.88
CA GLY A 28 21.48 6.84 7.13
C GLY A 28 19.99 6.86 6.82
N VAL A 29 19.35 5.69 6.68
CA VAL A 29 17.90 5.57 6.48
C VAL A 29 17.16 5.88 7.79
N ILE A 30 17.81 5.59 8.92
CA ILE A 30 17.33 5.88 10.27
C ILE A 30 18.18 7.02 10.84
N GLU A 31 17.51 8.07 11.32
CA GLU A 31 18.20 9.15 12.01
C GLU A 31 18.90 8.67 13.28
N GLN A 32 20.11 9.17 13.49
CA GLN A 32 20.96 8.75 14.62
C GLN A 32 20.28 8.99 15.99
N GLU A 33 19.42 10.00 16.08
CA GLU A 33 18.69 10.36 17.29
C GLU A 33 17.65 9.30 17.71
N LEU A 34 17.19 8.47 16.77
CA LEU A 34 16.21 7.40 17.02
C LEU A 34 16.88 6.09 17.44
N ILE A 35 18.21 5.96 17.28
CA ILE A 35 18.97 4.74 17.61
C ILE A 35 18.72 4.26 19.05
N PRO A 36 18.76 5.12 20.09
CA PRO A 36 18.55 4.66 21.47
C PRO A 36 17.15 4.10 21.72
N LEU A 37 16.13 4.69 21.08
CA LEU A 37 14.73 4.24 21.17
C LEU A 37 14.56 2.86 20.49
N ILE A 38 15.16 2.71 19.32
CA ILE A 38 15.11 1.48 18.52
C ILE A 38 15.88 0.34 19.22
N LEU A 39 17.04 0.62 19.80
CA LEU A 39 17.80 -0.35 20.59
C LEU A 39 17.02 -0.80 21.84
N ASN A 40 16.32 0.10 22.53
CA ASN A 40 15.45 -0.25 23.66
C ASN A 40 14.21 -1.09 23.25
N LEU A 41 13.66 -0.85 22.06
CA LEU A 41 12.58 -1.65 21.49
C LEU A 41 13.05 -3.07 21.13
N ILE A 42 14.28 -3.22 20.60
CA ILE A 42 14.85 -4.54 20.27
C ILE A 42 15.17 -5.35 21.55
N THR A 43 15.60 -4.69 22.63
CA THR A 43 15.95 -5.37 23.88
C THR A 43 14.73 -5.75 24.73
N THR A 44 13.61 -5.05 24.57
CA THR A 44 12.36 -5.37 25.28
C THR A 44 11.52 -6.38 24.49
N ARG A 45 11.47 -7.64 24.94
CA ARG A 45 10.62 -8.72 24.38
C ARG A 45 9.13 -8.47 24.64
N THR A 46 8.56 -7.36 24.19
CA THR A 46 7.12 -7.14 24.24
C THR A 46 6.47 -7.69 22.97
N ARG A 47 5.32 -8.35 23.12
CA ARG A 47 4.44 -8.82 22.02
C ARG A 47 3.85 -7.67 21.16
N LEU A 48 4.27 -6.43 21.42
CA LEU A 48 4.15 -5.23 20.57
C LEU A 48 5.12 -5.27 19.36
N GLN A 49 5.82 -6.39 19.16
CA GLN A 49 6.23 -6.95 17.87
C GLN A 49 5.20 -6.54 16.81
N ASN A 50 5.40 -5.50 16.01
CA ASN A 50 6.32 -5.60 14.89
C ASN A 50 6.46 -4.30 14.07
N LEU A 51 5.87 -3.17 14.52
CA LEU A 51 5.85 -1.90 13.79
C LEU A 51 6.93 -0.95 14.34
N LEU A 52 8.00 -0.75 13.59
CA LEU A 52 8.98 0.29 13.86
C LEU A 52 8.68 1.50 12.96
N ARG A 53 8.27 2.61 13.56
CA ARG A 53 8.09 3.89 12.84
C ARG A 53 9.45 4.59 12.74
N LEU A 54 9.96 4.69 11.52
CA LEU A 54 11.23 5.29 11.20
C LEU A 54 11.01 6.59 10.43
N TYR A 55 10.90 7.70 11.14
CA TYR A 55 10.99 9.03 10.56
C TYR A 55 9.88 9.51 9.61
N THR A 56 9.84 10.84 9.43
CA THR A 56 8.84 11.59 8.67
C THR A 56 9.52 12.41 7.57
N TYR A 57 9.37 12.06 6.29
CA TYR A 57 9.80 12.92 5.18
C TYR A 57 8.63 13.75 4.69
N GLU A 58 8.60 15.06 4.96
CA GLU A 58 7.75 16.06 4.28
C GLU A 58 6.26 15.68 4.08
N ASN A 59 5.66 14.85 4.96
CA ASN A 59 4.29 14.26 4.95
C ASN A 59 4.20 12.73 4.68
N SER A 60 5.32 12.03 4.68
CA SER A 60 5.39 10.56 4.60
C SER A 60 6.08 9.96 5.81
N THR A 61 5.82 8.71 6.15
CA THR A 61 6.43 7.99 7.27
C THR A 61 6.89 6.61 6.81
N LEU A 62 8.14 6.27 7.09
CA LEU A 62 8.69 4.93 6.81
C LEU A 62 8.39 3.99 7.98
N TYR A 63 7.96 2.79 7.66
CA TYR A 63 7.59 1.75 8.61
C TYR A 63 8.29 0.44 8.27
N LEU A 64 8.76 -0.24 9.31
CA LEU A 64 9.13 -1.65 9.23
C LEU A 64 8.08 -2.43 9.98
N MET A 65 7.47 -3.40 9.30
CA MET A 65 6.40 -4.21 9.86
C MET A 65 6.74 -5.68 9.65
N ASN A 66 7.02 -6.40 10.72
CA ASN A 66 6.93 -7.86 10.69
C ASN A 66 5.45 -8.30 10.79
N GLN A 67 5.08 -9.32 10.03
CA GLN A 67 3.76 -9.93 10.04
C GLN A 67 3.88 -11.42 10.41
N ASP A 68 2.75 -12.08 10.59
CA ASP A 68 2.72 -13.53 10.76
C ASP A 68 3.33 -14.24 9.53
N ASN A 69 3.80 -15.47 9.72
CA ASN A 69 4.37 -16.33 8.67
C ASN A 69 5.71 -15.87 8.07
N ASN A 70 6.58 -15.22 8.86
CA ASN A 70 7.89 -14.74 8.41
C ASN A 70 7.79 -13.78 7.22
N ILE A 71 6.88 -12.81 7.29
CA ILE A 71 6.74 -11.79 6.26
C ILE A 71 7.08 -10.45 6.88
N ALA A 72 7.83 -9.62 6.18
CA ALA A 72 8.05 -8.25 6.59
C ALA A 72 7.70 -7.26 5.49
N ILE A 73 7.34 -6.04 5.89
CA ILE A 73 6.95 -4.97 4.99
C ILE A 73 7.78 -3.74 5.35
N LEU A 74 8.55 -3.27 4.37
CA LEU A 74 9.18 -1.95 4.39
C LEU A 74 8.24 -1.00 3.63
N GLN A 75 7.55 -0.12 4.35
CA GLN A 75 6.48 0.71 3.79
C GLN A 75 6.74 2.19 4.01
N LEU A 76 6.67 2.98 2.94
CA LEU A 76 6.53 4.43 3.05
C LEU A 76 5.05 4.78 2.90
N SER A 77 4.45 5.35 3.95
CA SER A 77 3.05 5.79 3.94
C SER A 77 2.97 7.29 3.87
N TYR A 78 2.00 7.82 3.14
CA TYR A 78 1.81 9.24 2.91
C TYR A 78 0.50 9.73 3.54
N GLY A 79 0.52 10.97 4.02
CA GLY A 79 -0.62 11.67 4.61
C GLY A 79 -1.61 12.21 3.57
N LYS A 80 -2.26 13.34 3.86
CA LYS A 80 -3.25 13.96 2.96
C LYS A 80 -2.57 14.74 1.83
N ASP A 81 -3.30 14.93 0.73
CA ASP A 81 -2.93 15.78 -0.42
C ASP A 81 -1.68 15.32 -1.19
N ILE A 82 -1.63 14.03 -1.51
CA ILE A 82 -0.45 13.40 -2.14
C ILE A 82 -0.48 13.56 -3.65
N LYS A 83 0.67 13.91 -4.24
CA LYS A 83 0.83 13.94 -5.69
C LYS A 83 1.44 12.62 -6.18
N GLU A 84 1.08 12.23 -7.39
CA GLU A 84 1.64 11.04 -8.05
C GLU A 84 3.17 11.07 -8.07
N ASN A 85 3.79 12.22 -8.37
CA ASN A 85 5.25 12.37 -8.38
C ASN A 85 5.88 12.07 -7.01
N ASP A 86 5.19 12.37 -5.91
CA ASP A 86 5.69 12.09 -4.55
C ASP A 86 5.68 10.58 -4.28
N ILE A 87 4.66 9.88 -4.79
CA ILE A 87 4.51 8.42 -4.71
C ILE A 87 5.60 7.73 -5.53
N ILE A 88 5.82 8.19 -6.77
CA ILE A 88 6.88 7.65 -7.64
C ILE A 88 8.25 7.85 -6.99
N ALA A 89 8.55 9.08 -6.52
CA ALA A 89 9.83 9.38 -5.89
C ALA A 89 10.07 8.54 -4.64
N GLY A 90 9.07 8.35 -3.79
CA GLY A 90 9.24 7.50 -2.61
C GLY A 90 9.21 6.01 -2.91
N PHE A 91 8.52 5.56 -3.97
CA PHE A 91 8.64 4.19 -4.45
C PHE A 91 10.08 3.88 -4.86
N GLU A 92 10.72 4.76 -5.65
CA GLU A 92 12.13 4.57 -6.05
C GLU A 92 13.06 4.55 -4.83
N LYS A 93 12.80 5.38 -3.80
CA LYS A 93 13.55 5.31 -2.54
C LYS A 93 13.38 3.96 -1.85
N ILE A 94 12.14 3.49 -1.68
CA ILE A 94 11.85 2.19 -1.06
C ILE A 94 12.50 1.05 -1.84
N LYS A 95 12.34 1.06 -3.15
CA LYS A 95 12.91 0.06 -4.05
C LYS A 95 14.43 0.00 -3.92
N ASN A 96 15.11 1.14 -4.00
CA ASN A 96 16.56 1.21 -3.86
C ASN A 96 17.03 0.68 -2.49
N ILE A 97 16.38 1.08 -1.40
CA ILE A 97 16.73 0.57 -0.05
C ILE A 97 16.50 -0.94 0.03
N ALA A 98 15.36 -1.42 -0.47
CA ALA A 98 14.99 -2.82 -0.42
C ALA A 98 15.94 -3.69 -1.27
N GLU A 99 16.29 -3.27 -2.49
CA GLU A 99 17.17 -4.03 -3.39
C GLU A 99 18.65 -3.98 -2.99
N ASP A 100 19.04 -3.00 -2.19
CA ASP A 100 20.39 -2.87 -1.66
C ASP A 100 20.59 -3.75 -0.40
N VAL A 101 19.57 -3.83 0.46
CA VAL A 101 19.67 -4.53 1.76
C VAL A 101 19.04 -5.93 1.73
N PHE A 102 17.95 -6.10 0.99
CA PHE A 102 17.05 -7.26 1.11
C PHE A 102 16.76 -7.97 -0.22
N ARG A 103 17.57 -7.73 -1.26
CA ARG A 103 17.33 -8.19 -2.65
C ARG A 103 16.79 -9.61 -2.77
N GLU A 104 17.45 -10.56 -2.11
CA GLU A 104 17.11 -11.99 -2.20
C GLU A 104 15.80 -12.35 -1.47
N ASN A 105 15.33 -11.46 -0.59
CA ASN A 105 14.13 -11.67 0.20
C ASN A 105 12.90 -10.96 -0.36
N ILE A 106 13.03 -10.15 -1.42
CA ILE A 106 11.91 -9.40 -1.98
C ILE A 106 10.92 -10.36 -2.65
N PHE A 107 9.75 -10.45 -2.04
CA PHE A 107 8.63 -11.24 -2.54
C PHE A 107 7.92 -10.50 -3.66
N THR A 108 7.43 -9.28 -3.38
CA THR A 108 6.78 -8.38 -4.35
C THR A 108 6.86 -6.93 -3.85
N TYR A 109 6.39 -5.99 -4.68
CA TYR A 109 6.16 -4.61 -4.28
C TYR A 109 4.67 -4.29 -4.29
N GLU A 110 4.26 -3.31 -3.48
CA GLU A 110 2.87 -2.86 -3.36
C GLU A 110 2.76 -1.36 -3.56
N LEU A 111 1.78 -0.92 -4.34
CA LEU A 111 1.20 0.41 -4.32
C LEU A 111 -0.22 0.30 -3.77
N SER A 112 -0.53 1.06 -2.73
CA SER A 112 -1.90 1.21 -2.23
C SER A 112 -2.27 2.68 -2.13
N PHE A 113 -3.48 3.06 -2.52
CA PHE A 113 -3.96 4.42 -2.32
C PHE A 113 -5.48 4.47 -2.17
N SER A 114 -5.93 5.51 -1.49
CA SER A 114 -7.35 5.86 -1.43
C SER A 114 -7.60 7.26 -1.96
N SER A 115 -8.76 7.42 -2.57
CA SER A 115 -9.25 8.70 -3.07
C SER A 115 -10.74 8.87 -2.82
N ILE A 116 -11.15 10.11 -2.65
CA ILE A 116 -12.56 10.51 -2.69
C ILE A 116 -12.76 11.33 -3.96
N ILE A 117 -13.73 10.92 -4.77
CA ILE A 117 -14.20 11.69 -5.93
C ILE A 117 -15.59 12.24 -5.66
N GLU A 118 -15.84 13.49 -6.04
CA GLU A 118 -17.15 14.16 -5.97
C GLU A 118 -18.06 13.74 -7.14
N ARG A 119 -18.16 12.42 -7.35
CA ARG A 119 -19.00 11.79 -8.37
C ARG A 119 -19.65 10.56 -7.77
N LYS A 120 -20.86 10.25 -8.22
CA LYS A 120 -21.59 9.03 -7.85
C LYS A 120 -21.37 7.96 -8.93
N LEU A 121 -21.30 6.70 -8.54
CA LEU A 121 -21.40 5.58 -9.48
C LEU A 121 -22.69 5.67 -10.31
N LYS A 122 -22.55 5.64 -11.64
CA LYS A 122 -23.66 5.44 -12.59
C LYS A 122 -24.47 4.25 -12.09
N GLN A 123 -25.79 4.38 -12.07
CA GLN A 123 -26.67 3.32 -11.57
C GLN A 123 -26.20 1.95 -12.09
N THR A 124 -25.99 1.04 -11.15
CA THR A 124 -25.64 -0.35 -11.46
C THR A 124 -26.77 -0.93 -12.30
N PRO A 125 -26.51 -1.71 -13.36
CA PRO A 125 -27.51 -2.19 -14.32
C PRO A 125 -28.57 -3.16 -13.73
N ILE A 126 -28.66 -3.27 -12.40
CA ILE A 126 -29.54 -4.19 -11.69
C ILE A 126 -30.40 -3.39 -10.70
N THR A 127 -31.71 -3.39 -10.93
CA THR A 127 -32.74 -3.01 -9.96
C THR A 127 -32.60 -3.94 -8.76
N LEU A 128 -31.88 -3.53 -7.71
CA LEU A 128 -31.75 -4.35 -6.51
C LEU A 128 -32.91 -4.10 -5.56
N PRO A 129 -33.44 -5.16 -4.92
CA PRO A 129 -34.44 -5.05 -3.87
C PRO A 129 -33.99 -4.08 -2.76
N SER A 130 -34.95 -3.42 -2.12
CA SER A 130 -34.70 -2.34 -1.16
C SER A 130 -33.79 -2.72 0.04
N GLN A 131 -33.77 -4.01 0.38
CA GLN A 131 -32.88 -4.58 1.40
C GLN A 131 -31.38 -4.54 1.07
N PHE A 132 -31.00 -4.26 -0.18
CA PHE A 132 -29.61 -4.03 -0.57
C PHE A 132 -29.17 -2.57 -0.37
N PHE A 133 -30.06 -1.65 -0.01
CA PHE A 133 -29.70 -0.26 0.32
C PHE A 133 -29.18 -0.09 1.76
N THR A 134 -29.12 -1.16 2.56
CA THR A 134 -28.50 -1.15 3.90
C THR A 134 -27.00 -1.49 3.89
N ASN A 135 -26.42 -1.83 2.73
CA ASN A 135 -25.00 -2.10 2.57
C ASN A 135 -24.54 -1.60 1.18
N PRO A 136 -23.54 -0.70 1.08
CA PRO A 136 -23.11 -0.19 -0.21
C PRO A 136 -22.63 -1.37 -1.08
N LYS A 137 -23.13 -1.44 -2.32
CA LYS A 137 -22.69 -2.43 -3.29
C LYS A 137 -21.23 -2.15 -3.62
N ILE A 138 -20.33 -2.91 -3.02
CA ILE A 138 -18.92 -2.94 -3.38
C ILE A 138 -18.83 -3.34 -4.86
N PHE A 139 -18.44 -2.41 -5.73
CA PHE A 139 -17.97 -2.76 -7.07
C PHE A 139 -16.46 -2.87 -7.00
N GLY A 140 -16.02 -4.05 -6.61
CA GLY A 140 -14.62 -4.45 -6.66
C GLY A 140 -14.41 -5.41 -7.80
N TYR A 141 -13.39 -5.18 -8.60
CA TYR A 141 -12.84 -6.26 -9.42
C TYR A 141 -11.40 -6.50 -8.97
N ARG A 142 -11.09 -7.79 -8.79
CA ARG A 142 -9.78 -8.26 -8.40
C ARG A 142 -9.27 -9.15 -9.51
N ILE A 143 -8.10 -8.82 -10.05
CA ILE A 143 -7.36 -9.66 -10.98
C ILE A 143 -6.19 -10.24 -10.19
N ILE A 144 -6.12 -11.56 -10.11
CA ILE A 144 -5.03 -12.31 -9.50
C ILE A 144 -4.31 -12.99 -10.66
N SER A 145 -2.98 -12.91 -10.71
CA SER A 145 -2.23 -13.68 -11.72
C SER A 145 -2.40 -15.19 -11.45
N ASP A 146 -2.68 -15.97 -12.50
CA ASP A 146 -3.07 -17.39 -12.43
C ASP A 146 -1.97 -18.35 -11.89
N ILE A 147 -0.86 -17.83 -11.37
CA ILE A 147 0.23 -18.66 -10.82
C ILE A 147 -0.16 -19.10 -9.40
N GLN A 148 -0.84 -20.25 -9.34
CA GLN A 148 -1.03 -21.00 -8.11
C GLN A 148 0.26 -21.69 -7.68
N ASP A 149 1.18 -20.95 -7.06
CA ASP A 149 2.01 -21.58 -6.04
C ASP A 149 1.13 -21.79 -4.81
N SER A 150 0.87 -23.06 -4.50
CA SER A 150 0.00 -23.53 -3.41
C SER A 150 0.63 -23.33 -2.01
N GLU A 151 1.86 -22.82 -1.95
CA GLU A 151 2.60 -22.63 -0.70
C GLU A 151 2.55 -21.19 -0.14
N PHE A 152 2.07 -20.19 -0.90
CA PHE A 152 2.11 -18.79 -0.49
C PHE A 152 0.72 -18.16 -0.36
N ASP A 153 0.54 -17.39 0.71
CA ASP A 153 -0.66 -16.63 1.05
C ASP A 153 -1.04 -15.65 -0.08
N ILE A 154 -2.31 -15.73 -0.51
CA ILE A 154 -2.88 -14.93 -1.60
C ILE A 154 -2.71 -13.41 -1.39
N ARG A 155 -2.55 -12.97 -0.14
CA ARG A 155 -2.32 -11.57 0.22
C ARG A 155 -1.03 -11.01 -0.38
N PHE A 156 -0.06 -11.83 -0.75
CA PHE A 156 1.25 -11.34 -1.19
C PHE A 156 1.55 -11.66 -2.65
N LYS A 157 0.60 -12.26 -3.37
CA LYS A 157 0.73 -12.52 -4.81
C LYS A 157 0.62 -11.23 -5.63
N ASP A 158 1.06 -11.32 -6.88
CA ASP A 158 0.83 -10.25 -7.84
C ASP A 158 -0.67 -10.12 -8.08
N ILE A 159 -1.23 -9.00 -7.65
CA ILE A 159 -2.65 -8.72 -7.70
C ILE A 159 -2.90 -7.29 -8.14
N LYS A 160 -4.05 -7.09 -8.77
CA LYS A 160 -4.62 -5.77 -8.97
C LYS A 160 -6.03 -5.77 -8.43
N GLU A 161 -6.27 -4.94 -7.43
CA GLU A 161 -7.57 -4.73 -6.83
C GLU A 161 -7.94 -3.26 -6.91
N ILE A 162 -9.12 -3.00 -7.47
CA ILE A 162 -9.75 -1.68 -7.48
C ILE A 162 -11.14 -1.84 -6.89
N ILE A 163 -11.42 -1.11 -5.82
CA ILE A 163 -12.68 -1.13 -5.09
C ILE A 163 -13.31 0.27 -5.18
N LEU A 164 -14.55 0.32 -5.65
CA LEU A 164 -15.37 1.53 -5.72
C LEU A 164 -16.56 1.42 -4.76
N GLU A 165 -16.68 2.40 -3.88
CA GLU A 165 -17.66 2.43 -2.79
C GLU A 165 -18.43 3.76 -2.79
N PRO A 166 -19.68 3.79 -3.26
CA PRO A 166 -20.47 5.02 -3.26
C PRO A 166 -20.94 5.37 -1.84
N LEU A 167 -20.95 6.66 -1.50
CA LEU A 167 -21.58 7.14 -0.28
C LEU A 167 -23.11 7.21 -0.44
N LEU A 168 -23.84 6.75 0.58
CA LEU A 168 -25.31 6.63 0.59
C LEU A 168 -26.02 7.91 1.06
N ASN A 169 -25.30 9.01 1.31
CA ASN A 169 -25.88 10.29 1.72
C ASN A 169 -26.02 11.25 0.52
N ASP A 170 -26.62 12.44 0.71
CA ASP A 170 -26.80 13.45 -0.35
C ASP A 170 -25.48 14.01 -0.92
N ILE A 171 -24.35 13.57 -0.35
CA ILE A 171 -23.02 13.93 -0.77
C ILE A 171 -22.67 13.03 -1.95
N ARG A 172 -22.58 13.60 -3.15
CA ARG A 172 -22.30 12.87 -4.40
C ARG A 172 -20.84 12.39 -4.44
N GLN A 173 -20.50 11.42 -3.61
CA GLN A 173 -19.13 10.96 -3.43
C GLN A 173 -18.98 9.46 -3.66
N THR A 174 -17.83 9.07 -4.20
CA THR A 174 -17.40 7.68 -4.31
C THR A 174 -15.99 7.57 -3.75
N PHE A 175 -15.80 6.62 -2.83
CA PHE A 175 -14.49 6.21 -2.38
C PHE A 175 -13.88 5.23 -3.38
N ILE A 176 -12.60 5.41 -3.64
CA ILE A 176 -11.79 4.52 -4.46
C ILE A 176 -10.67 4.02 -3.57
N ASN A 177 -10.55 2.70 -3.46
CA ASN A 177 -9.39 2.04 -2.86
C ASN A 177 -8.72 1.20 -3.94
N VAL A 178 -7.41 1.40 -4.12
CA VAL A 178 -6.60 0.63 -5.06
C VAL A 178 -5.49 -0.05 -4.30
N THR A 179 -5.26 -1.33 -4.61
CA THR A 179 -4.07 -2.07 -4.18
C THR A 179 -3.52 -2.81 -5.39
N TYR A 180 -2.29 -2.51 -5.75
CA TYR A 180 -1.58 -3.13 -6.85
C TYR A 180 -0.27 -3.73 -6.33
N ARG A 181 -0.10 -5.03 -6.53
CA ARG A 181 1.09 -5.79 -6.16
C ARG A 181 1.69 -6.40 -7.42
N ASP A 182 2.97 -6.16 -7.63
CA ASP A 182 3.71 -6.70 -8.77
C ASP A 182 5.21 -6.65 -8.47
N LYS A 183 5.92 -7.77 -8.64
CA LYS A 183 7.37 -7.82 -8.41
C LYS A 183 8.18 -6.91 -9.34
N SER A 184 7.63 -6.61 -10.51
CA SER A 184 8.22 -5.71 -11.51
C SER A 184 7.64 -4.30 -11.47
N LEU A 185 7.01 -3.89 -10.36
CA LEU A 185 6.57 -2.52 -10.13
C LEU A 185 7.72 -1.52 -10.36
N ASN A 186 7.40 -0.44 -11.07
CA ASN A 186 8.28 0.66 -11.42
C ASN A 186 7.46 1.94 -11.64
N GLN A 187 8.13 3.07 -11.87
CA GLN A 187 7.47 4.36 -12.15
C GLN A 187 6.41 4.27 -13.26
N ASP A 188 6.70 3.60 -14.38
CA ASP A 188 5.80 3.56 -15.54
C ASP A 188 4.52 2.78 -15.22
N LYS A 189 4.65 1.69 -14.47
CA LYS A 189 3.52 0.90 -13.97
C LYS A 189 2.69 1.72 -12.99
N ILE A 190 3.31 2.45 -12.07
CA ILE A 190 2.60 3.31 -11.11
C ILE A 190 1.72 4.32 -11.87
N SER A 191 2.29 5.05 -12.85
CA SER A 191 1.54 6.00 -13.67
C SER A 191 0.43 5.33 -14.50
N SER A 192 0.69 4.13 -15.02
CA SER A 192 -0.31 3.34 -15.73
C SER A 192 -1.50 2.97 -14.82
N ILE A 193 -1.25 2.58 -13.57
CA ILE A 193 -2.30 2.28 -12.59
C ILE A 193 -3.16 3.51 -12.31
N PHE A 194 -2.56 4.69 -12.12
CA PHE A 194 -3.34 5.92 -11.94
C PHE A 194 -4.22 6.23 -13.15
N LYS A 195 -3.67 6.12 -14.36
CA LYS A 195 -4.41 6.35 -15.61
C LYS A 195 -5.56 5.35 -15.78
N GLU A 196 -5.33 4.07 -15.53
CA GLU A 196 -6.37 3.05 -15.66
C GLU A 196 -7.48 3.25 -14.62
N THR A 197 -7.12 3.60 -13.39
CA THR A 197 -8.09 3.92 -12.32
C THR A 197 -8.97 5.11 -12.73
N GLU A 198 -8.38 6.18 -13.27
CA GLU A 198 -9.11 7.34 -13.76
C GLU A 198 -10.04 6.98 -14.94
N ASN A 199 -9.60 6.11 -15.86
CA ASN A 199 -10.45 5.63 -16.96
C ASN A 199 -11.67 4.85 -16.44
N ILE A 200 -11.50 4.00 -15.43
CA ILE A 200 -12.58 3.23 -14.81
C ILE A 200 -13.56 4.16 -14.10
N ILE A 201 -13.04 5.13 -13.34
CA ILE A 201 -13.85 6.17 -12.71
C ILE A 201 -14.69 6.90 -13.77
N ASN A 202 -14.09 7.30 -14.89
CA ASN A 202 -14.81 7.99 -15.97
C ASN A 202 -15.87 7.11 -16.64
N ALA A 203 -15.60 5.82 -16.79
CA ALA A 203 -16.55 4.87 -17.34
C ALA A 203 -17.73 4.63 -16.37
N MET A 204 -17.45 4.49 -15.08
CA MET A 204 -18.42 4.01 -14.07
C MET A 204 -19.08 5.10 -13.24
N CYS A 205 -18.56 6.33 -13.20
CA CYS A 205 -19.13 7.44 -12.44
C CYS A 205 -19.76 8.49 -13.36
N GLU A 206 -20.81 9.16 -12.86
CA GLU A 206 -21.47 10.30 -13.50
C GLU A 206 -20.58 11.53 -13.43
#